data_AF-A0A1J6JDW2-F1
#
_entry.id   AF-A0A1J6JDW2-F1
#
_cell.length_a   1.000
_cell.length_b   1.000
_cell.length_c   1.000
_cell.angle_alpha   90.00
_cell.angle_beta   90.00
_cell.angle_gamma   90.00
#
_symmetry.space_group_name_H-M   'P 1'
#
loop_
_entity.id
_entity.type
_entity.pdbx_description
1 polymer ?
#
loop_
_entity_poly.entity_id
_entity_poly.type
_entity_poly.pdbx_seq_one_letter_code
_entity_poly.pdbx_strand_id
1 'polypeptide(L)'
;MKFRLKIFAKLENISFLRPYGGVDTVNMPYFFKMLCENCGAVTSEQCTFLNQKEYHNEKNIIIVLRDFTMADSGAYSPLMVFDVDGAQIHKYVFNGGWEVKPINLVNGGFVGVGGSPPIVKELNNRFVRI
;
A
#
# COMPACT_ATOMS: atom_id res chain seq x y z
N MET A 1 2.39 -14.07 12.09
CA MET A 1 2.95 -12.89 12.82
C MET A 1 2.50 -11.63 12.12
N LYS A 2 2.02 -10.62 12.85
CA LYS A 2 1.35 -9.46 12.23
C LYS A 2 2.23 -8.21 12.14
N PHE A 3 2.19 -7.58 10.98
CA PHE A 3 2.83 -6.30 10.71
C PHE A 3 1.83 -5.32 10.10
N ARG A 4 1.83 -4.10 10.59
CA ARG A 4 1.10 -2.99 10.01
C ARG A 4 2.02 -2.20 9.09
N LEU A 5 1.66 -2.12 7.82
CA LEU A 5 2.27 -1.20 6.88
C LEU A 5 1.75 0.21 7.15
N LYS A 6 2.66 1.14 7.45
CA LYS A 6 2.38 2.57 7.45
C LYS A 6 3.09 3.22 6.27
N ILE A 7 2.41 4.14 5.59
CA ILE A 7 2.99 4.86 4.46
C ILE A 7 2.99 6.34 4.73
N PHE A 8 3.98 7.03 4.18
CA PHE A 8 4.08 8.48 4.13
C PHE A 8 4.03 8.88 2.66
N ALA A 9 3.20 9.88 2.34
CA ALA A 9 3.18 10.52 1.04
C ALA A 9 2.62 11.93 1.15
N LYS A 10 3.10 12.82 0.29
CA LYS A 10 2.48 14.14 0.05
C LYS A 10 1.58 14.03 -1.17
N LEU A 11 0.28 14.28 -0.99
CA LEU A 11 -0.73 14.22 -2.03
C LEU A 11 -1.02 15.64 -2.50
N GLU A 12 -0.93 15.85 -3.80
CA GLU A 12 -1.30 17.11 -4.44
C GLU A 12 -2.40 16.82 -5.45
N ASN A 13 -3.54 17.52 -5.32
CA ASN A 13 -4.71 17.38 -6.19
C ASN A 13 -5.27 15.94 -6.30
N ILE A 14 -5.05 15.11 -5.27
CA ILE A 14 -5.54 13.72 -5.17
C ILE A 14 -6.47 13.60 -3.95
N SER A 15 -7.68 13.07 -4.13
CA SER A 15 -8.58 12.77 -3.01
C SER A 15 -8.18 11.50 -2.27
N PHE A 16 -7.77 10.46 -3.00
CA PHE A 16 -7.28 9.21 -2.42
C PHE A 16 -6.27 8.49 -3.30
N LEU A 17 -5.45 7.66 -2.65
CA LEU A 17 -4.60 6.62 -3.20
C LEU A 17 -5.08 5.27 -2.66
N ARG A 18 -5.41 4.32 -3.53
CA ARG A 18 -5.91 2.99 -3.15
C ARG A 18 -5.58 1.92 -4.20
N PRO A 19 -5.73 0.62 -3.87
CA PRO A 19 -5.74 -0.46 -4.86
C PRO A 19 -6.69 -0.21 -6.04
N TYR A 20 -6.28 -0.55 -7.26
CA TYR A 20 -7.18 -0.51 -8.41
C TYR A 20 -8.37 -1.47 -8.22
N GLY A 21 -9.58 -0.94 -8.30
CA GLY A 21 -10.81 -1.67 -7.97
C GLY A 21 -11.21 -1.62 -6.49
N GLY A 22 -10.52 -0.82 -5.66
CA GLY A 22 -10.87 -0.60 -4.25
C GLY A 22 -10.18 -1.55 -3.27
N VAL A 23 -10.30 -1.28 -1.98
CA VAL A 23 -9.53 -1.97 -0.91
C VAL A 23 -9.79 -3.46 -0.80
N ASP A 24 -10.95 -3.94 -1.26
CA ASP A 24 -11.33 -5.36 -1.21
C ASP A 24 -11.00 -6.11 -2.52
N THR A 25 -10.28 -5.47 -3.44
CA THR A 25 -9.93 -6.06 -4.74
C THR A 25 -9.01 -7.28 -4.58
N VAL A 26 -9.49 -8.44 -5.04
CA VAL A 26 -8.73 -9.70 -4.95
C VAL A 26 -7.75 -9.91 -6.12
N ASN A 27 -7.86 -9.09 -7.16
CA ASN A 27 -7.06 -9.24 -8.39
C ASN A 27 -5.83 -8.33 -8.42
N MET A 28 -5.63 -7.50 -7.39
CA MET A 28 -4.43 -6.68 -7.30
C MET A 28 -3.27 -7.47 -6.68
N PRO A 29 -2.11 -7.55 -7.35
CA PRO A 29 -0.90 -8.10 -6.77
C PRO A 29 -0.20 -7.09 -5.83
N TYR A 30 0.18 -7.57 -4.66
CA TYR A 30 0.95 -6.84 -3.64
C TYR A 30 2.37 -7.39 -3.62
N PHE A 31 3.35 -6.49 -3.71
CA PHE A 31 4.76 -6.87 -3.83
C PHE A 31 5.55 -6.47 -2.60
N PHE A 32 6.38 -7.39 -2.11
CA PHE A 32 7.16 -7.19 -0.90
C PHE A 32 8.43 -8.03 -0.91
N LYS A 33 9.37 -7.67 -0.04
CA LYS A 33 10.56 -8.46 0.27
C LYS A 33 10.50 -8.90 1.71
N MET A 34 10.98 -10.11 1.99
CA MET A 34 11.08 -10.64 3.34
C MET A 34 12.54 -10.65 3.81
N LEU A 35 12.73 -10.56 5.12
CA LEU A 35 14.01 -10.73 5.80
C LEU A 35 13.95 -12.00 6.63
N CYS A 36 14.89 -12.92 6.38
CA CYS A 36 15.08 -14.09 7.23
C CYS A 36 15.76 -13.65 8.54
N GLU A 37 15.10 -13.88 9.68
CA GLU A 37 15.68 -13.54 10.99
C GLU A 37 16.86 -14.42 11.38
N ASN A 38 16.95 -15.64 10.83
CA ASN A 38 18.01 -16.59 11.17
C ASN A 38 19.36 -16.26 10.49
N CYS A 39 19.34 -15.93 9.19
CA CYS A 39 20.57 -15.71 8.41
C CYS A 39 20.72 -14.28 7.87
N GLY A 40 19.73 -13.40 8.06
CA GLY A 40 19.76 -12.02 7.57
C GLY A 40 19.56 -11.86 6.06
N ALA A 41 19.32 -12.95 5.33
CA ALA A 41 19.08 -12.89 3.89
C ALA A 41 17.77 -12.16 3.57
N VAL A 42 17.79 -11.29 2.57
CA VAL A 42 16.60 -10.64 2.01
C VAL A 42 16.18 -11.40 0.76
N THR A 43 14.90 -11.74 0.66
CA THR A 43 14.37 -12.45 -0.51
C THR A 43 14.38 -11.59 -1.76
N SER A 44 14.28 -12.23 -2.93
CA SER A 44 13.77 -11.54 -4.12
C SER A 44 12.36 -10.99 -3.85
N GLU A 45 11.92 -10.08 -4.70
CA GLU A 45 10.54 -9.58 -4.65
C GLU A 45 9.54 -10.74 -4.77
N GLN A 46 8.60 -10.79 -3.84
CA GLN A 46 7.50 -11.74 -3.78
C GLN A 46 6.22 -11.01 -4.18
N CYS A 47 5.25 -11.73 -4.75
CA CYS A 47 3.92 -11.22 -5.06
C CYS A 47 2.83 -12.08 -4.41
N THR A 48 1.73 -11.45 -3.97
CA THR A 48 0.55 -12.14 -3.44
C THR A 48 -0.72 -11.33 -3.68
N PHE A 49 -1.88 -11.91 -3.42
CA PHE A 49 -3.21 -11.32 -3.62
C PHE A 49 -4.03 -11.39 -2.31
N LEU A 50 -5.07 -10.56 -2.17
CA LEU A 50 -5.91 -10.56 -0.95
C LEU A 50 -6.60 -11.91 -0.68
N ASN A 51 -6.98 -12.63 -1.74
CA ASN A 51 -7.64 -13.94 -1.63
C ASN A 51 -6.65 -15.10 -1.47
N GLN A 52 -5.34 -14.84 -1.50
CA GLN A 52 -4.36 -15.89 -1.30
C GLN A 52 -4.35 -16.26 0.19
N LYS A 53 -4.91 -17.44 0.46
CA LYS A 53 -4.87 -18.08 1.77
C LYS A 53 -3.70 -19.05 1.82
N GLU A 54 -3.05 -19.15 2.97
CA GLU A 54 -2.19 -20.31 3.23
C GLU A 54 -3.06 -21.53 3.57
N TYR A 55 -2.70 -22.69 3.00
CA TYR A 55 -3.41 -23.96 3.20
C TYR A 55 -3.38 -24.45 4.66
N HIS A 56 -2.55 -23.84 5.51
CA HIS A 56 -2.57 -24.02 6.95
C HIS A 56 -3.23 -22.79 7.61
N ASN A 57 -4.40 -22.98 8.24
CA ASN A 57 -5.16 -21.99 9.02
C ASN A 57 -6.14 -21.05 8.27
N GLU A 58 -6.33 -21.16 6.95
CA GLU A 58 -7.29 -20.37 6.16
C GLU A 58 -7.25 -18.84 6.38
N LYS A 59 -6.09 -18.28 6.71
CA LYS A 59 -5.94 -16.83 6.96
C LYS A 59 -5.53 -16.09 5.69
N ASN A 60 -6.07 -14.88 5.52
CA ASN A 60 -5.59 -13.96 4.50
C ASN A 60 -4.21 -13.44 4.92
N ILE A 61 -3.26 -13.49 3.98
CA ILE A 61 -1.88 -13.02 4.21
C ILE A 61 -1.85 -11.49 4.28
N ILE A 62 -2.71 -10.81 3.52
CA ILE A 62 -2.77 -9.35 3.43
C ILE A 62 -4.20 -8.87 3.64
N ILE A 63 -4.36 -7.75 4.34
CA ILE A 63 -5.61 -7.01 4.48
C ILE A 63 -5.32 -5.53 4.23
N VAL A 64 -5.97 -4.90 3.25
CA VAL A 64 -5.95 -3.44 3.08
C VAL A 64 -7.00 -2.83 3.99
N LEU A 65 -6.59 -1.88 4.83
CA LEU A 65 -7.45 -1.32 5.87
C LEU A 65 -8.41 -0.27 5.32
N ARG A 66 -7.91 0.58 4.42
CA ARG A 66 -8.63 1.75 3.89
C ARG A 66 -7.84 2.45 2.78
N ASP A 67 -8.51 3.36 2.10
CA ASP A 67 -7.91 4.36 1.21
C ASP A 67 -6.97 5.29 1.99
N PHE A 68 -5.85 5.70 1.38
CA PHE A 68 -4.99 6.77 1.88
C PHE A 68 -5.46 8.11 1.31
N THR A 69 -5.78 9.09 2.15
CA THR A 69 -6.48 10.32 1.71
C THR A 69 -5.69 11.59 2.02
N MET A 70 -6.20 12.76 1.62
CA MET A 70 -5.59 14.05 1.97
C MET A 70 -5.41 14.24 3.49
N ALA A 71 -6.29 13.66 4.33
CA ALA A 71 -6.16 13.73 5.78
C ALA A 71 -4.91 13.01 6.31
N ASP A 72 -4.32 12.12 5.52
CA ASP A 72 -3.10 11.38 5.85
C ASP A 72 -1.83 12.03 5.30
N SER A 73 -2.01 13.01 4.41
CA SER A 73 -0.90 13.54 3.64
C SER A 73 0.13 14.21 4.54
N GLY A 74 1.41 13.89 4.32
CA GLY A 74 2.50 14.40 5.15
C GLY A 74 2.65 13.71 6.51
N ALA A 75 1.96 12.58 6.74
CA ALA A 75 2.13 11.77 7.94
C ALA A 75 2.27 10.27 7.60
N TYR A 76 2.89 9.50 8.51
CA TYR A 76 2.91 8.05 8.40
C TYR A 76 1.59 7.45 8.90
N SER A 77 0.67 7.16 7.98
CA SER A 77 -0.64 6.58 8.28
C SER A 77 -0.71 5.08 7.96
N PRO A 78 -1.46 4.28 8.74
CA PRO A 78 -1.73 2.88 8.43
C PRO A 78 -2.43 2.67 7.10
N LEU A 79 -2.01 1.65 6.35
CA LEU A 79 -2.60 1.28 5.06
C LEU A 79 -3.02 -0.18 5.00
N MET A 80 -2.16 -1.09 5.47
CA MET A 80 -2.38 -2.53 5.35
C MET A 80 -1.88 -3.29 6.59
N VAL A 81 -2.35 -4.52 6.75
CA VAL A 81 -1.80 -5.52 7.65
C VAL A 81 -1.32 -6.72 6.85
N PHE A 82 -0.13 -7.20 7.18
CA PHE A 82 0.45 -8.45 6.72
C PHE A 82 0.42 -9.43 7.90
N ASP A 83 -0.11 -10.63 7.71
CA ASP A 83 0.02 -11.74 8.65
C ASP A 83 0.87 -12.83 7.99
N VAL A 84 2.15 -12.88 8.35
CA VAL A 84 3.15 -13.79 7.77
C VAL A 84 3.80 -14.64 8.84
N ASP A 85 4.10 -15.89 8.56
CA ASP A 85 4.71 -16.80 9.51
C ASP A 85 6.22 -16.95 9.28
N GLY A 86 6.99 -16.93 10.37
CA GLY A 86 8.43 -17.25 10.37
C GLY A 86 9.38 -16.26 9.69
N ALA A 87 8.90 -15.13 9.16
CA ALA A 87 9.74 -14.10 8.53
C ALA A 87 9.27 -12.68 8.82
N GLN A 88 10.18 -11.70 8.77
CA GLN A 88 9.80 -10.28 8.81
C GLN A 88 9.55 -9.76 7.40
N ILE A 89 8.60 -8.83 7.27
CA ILE A 89 8.52 -8.04 6.05
C ILE A 89 9.62 -6.98 6.08
N HIS A 90 10.51 -7.02 5.08
CA HIS A 90 11.61 -6.08 4.94
C HIS A 90 11.16 -4.77 4.28
N LYS A 91 10.42 -4.86 3.16
CA LYS A 91 10.03 -3.70 2.34
C LYS A 91 8.77 -3.97 1.54
N TYR A 92 7.88 -2.99 1.43
CA TYR A 92 6.79 -2.98 0.47
C TYR A 92 7.22 -2.28 -0.81
N VAL A 93 6.80 -2.81 -1.96
CA VAL A 93 7.10 -2.27 -3.28
C VAL A 93 5.79 -1.83 -3.95
N PHE A 94 5.63 -0.52 -4.08
CA PHE A 94 4.51 0.05 -4.85
C PHE A 94 4.69 -0.26 -6.34
N ASN A 95 3.60 -0.64 -7.00
CA ASN A 95 3.56 -1.05 -8.41
C ASN A 95 2.44 -0.31 -9.16
N GLY A 96 2.20 -0.64 -10.44
CA GLY A 96 1.19 0.01 -11.28
C GLY A 96 -0.28 -0.29 -10.95
N GLY A 97 -0.57 -1.19 -10.03
CA GLY A 97 -1.92 -1.57 -9.60
C GLY A 97 -2.57 -0.61 -8.60
N TRP A 98 -1.98 0.57 -8.38
CA TRP A 98 -2.51 1.61 -7.50
C TRP A 98 -3.21 2.69 -8.33
N GLU A 99 -4.40 3.10 -7.90
CA GLU A 99 -5.14 4.20 -8.51
C GLU A 99 -5.18 5.42 -7.60
N VAL A 100 -5.20 6.59 -8.24
CA VAL A 100 -5.42 7.86 -7.58
C VAL A 100 -6.71 8.46 -8.13
N LYS A 101 -7.52 9.06 -7.26
CA LYS A 101 -8.66 9.87 -7.71
C LYS A 101 -8.29 11.35 -7.61
N PRO A 102 -8.34 12.12 -8.71
CA PRO A 102 -8.14 13.56 -8.66
C PRO A 102 -9.24 14.26 -7.85
N ILE A 103 -8.91 15.36 -7.17
CA ILE A 103 -9.89 16.14 -6.39
C ILE A 103 -10.98 16.71 -7.30
N ASN A 104 -10.59 17.34 -8.41
CA ASN A 104 -11.51 17.89 -9.41
C ASN A 104 -10.92 17.78 -10.83
N LEU A 105 -11.76 17.42 -11.79
CA LEU A 105 -11.49 17.53 -13.22
C LEU A 105 -12.65 18.29 -13.86
N VAL A 106 -12.39 19.50 -14.37
CA VAL A 106 -13.40 20.35 -15.00
C VAL A 106 -12.93 20.66 -16.42
N ASN A 107 -13.78 20.39 -17.42
CA ASN A 107 -13.46 20.62 -18.83
C ASN A 107 -12.13 19.99 -19.29
N GLY A 108 -11.78 18.82 -18.77
CA GLY A 108 -10.52 18.14 -19.08
C GLY A 108 -9.28 18.72 -18.39
N GLY A 109 -9.42 19.77 -17.59
CA GLY A 109 -8.35 20.36 -16.77
C GLY A 109 -8.51 20.05 -15.28
N PHE A 110 -7.39 19.93 -14.57
CA PHE A 110 -7.40 19.78 -13.12
C PHE A 110 -7.69 21.13 -12.45
N VAL A 111 -8.72 21.18 -11.61
CA VAL A 111 -9.09 22.40 -10.86
C VAL A 111 -8.70 22.21 -9.40
N GLY A 112 -7.43 22.47 -9.11
CA GLY A 112 -6.83 22.49 -7.78
C GLY A 112 -5.93 23.70 -7.58
N VAL A 113 -5.23 23.79 -6.45
CA VAL A 113 -4.29 24.89 -6.19
C VAL A 113 -3.21 24.88 -7.28
N GLY A 114 -3.26 25.86 -8.19
CA GLY A 114 -2.29 26.05 -9.27
C GLY A 114 -2.46 25.21 -10.55
N GLY A 115 -3.61 24.55 -10.79
CA GLY A 115 -3.85 23.81 -12.06
C GLY A 115 -2.91 22.61 -12.30
N SER A 116 -2.21 22.16 -11.26
CA SER A 116 -1.23 21.07 -11.35
C SER A 116 -1.90 19.70 -11.46
N PRO A 117 -1.28 18.72 -12.15
CA PRO A 117 -1.81 17.37 -12.20
C PRO A 117 -1.84 16.71 -10.80
N PRO A 118 -2.59 15.61 -10.63
CA PRO A 118 -2.55 14.79 -9.44
C PRO A 118 -1.16 14.18 -9.26
N ILE A 119 -0.52 14.42 -8.11
CA ILE A 119 0.85 13.93 -7.84
C ILE A 119 0.92 13.30 -6.44
N VAL A 120 1.59 12.14 -6.36
CA VAL A 120 2.06 11.52 -5.11
C VAL A 120 3.56 11.79 -4.98
N LYS A 121 3.98 12.56 -3.98
CA LYS A 121 5.39 12.87 -3.69
C LYS A 121 5.88 12.16 -2.43
N GLU A 122 7.19 11.93 -2.37
CA GLU A 122 7.88 11.40 -1.19
C GLU A 122 7.32 10.08 -0.66
N LEU A 123 6.82 9.21 -1.56
CA LEU A 123 6.21 7.94 -1.18
C LEU A 123 7.22 7.03 -0.47
N ASN A 124 7.00 6.81 0.82
CA ASN A 124 7.82 5.97 1.67
C ASN A 124 6.95 5.02 2.49
N ASN A 125 7.53 3.91 2.92
CA ASN A 125 6.83 2.91 3.72
C ASN A 125 7.68 2.40 4.88
N ARG A 126 7.01 1.97 5.95
CA ARG A 126 7.61 1.27 7.08
C ARG A 126 6.64 0.26 7.68
N PHE A 127 7.18 -0.81 8.25
CA PHE A 127 6.43 -1.81 8.98
C PHE A 127 6.52 -1.57 10.48
N VAL A 128 5.42 -1.83 11.17
CA VAL A 128 5.34 -1.87 12.63
C VAL A 128 4.78 -3.24 13.02
N ARG A 129 5.50 -4.01 13.82
CA ARG A 129 5.00 -5.27 14.37
C ARG A 129 3.83 -4.97 15.32
N ILE A 130 2.74 -5.74 15.21
CA ILE A 130 1.49 -5.58 15.99
C ILE A 130 0.97 -6.90 16.54
#